data_AF-A0A170X4A2-F1
#
_entry.id   AF-A0A170X4A2-F1
#
_cell.length_a   1.000
_cell.length_b   1.000
_cell.length_c   1.000
_cell.angle_alpha   90.00
_cell.angle_beta   90.00
_cell.angle_gamma   90.00
#
_symmetry.space_group_name_H-M   'P 1'
#
loop_
_entity.id
_entity.type
_entity.pdbx_description
1 polymer ?
#
loop_
_entity_poly.entity_id
_entity_poly.type
_entity_poly.pdbx_seq_one_letter_code
_entity_poly.pdbx_strand_id
1 'polypeptide(L)'
;KQFMDKHLIDPYEINLMEELTLKGVTQYYAFVQERQKVHCLNTLFSKLQINQSIIFCNSTQRVELLVKKITELGYCCYYIHAKMAQAHRNRVFHDFRSGLCRNLVCSDLFTRGIDVQAVNVVIILIFLEWLKPIYIVLEGPADLDILV
;
A
#
# COMPACT_ATOMS: atom_id res chain seq x y z
N LYS A 1 15.49 -1.17 20.97
CA LYS A 1 16.52 -2.15 21.45
C LYS A 1 17.55 -1.50 22.35
N GLN A 2 18.40 -0.57 21.87
CA GLN A 2 19.45 0.08 22.68
C GLN A 2 19.00 0.67 24.04
N PHE A 3 17.76 1.16 24.17
CA PHE A 3 17.24 1.65 25.44
C PHE A 3 16.91 0.50 26.43
N MET A 4 16.34 -0.61 25.97
CA MET A 4 16.03 -1.76 26.84
C MET A 4 17.30 -2.42 27.35
N ASP A 5 18.28 -2.64 26.46
CA ASP A 5 19.53 -3.35 26.78
C ASP A 5 20.38 -2.61 27.83
N LYS A 6 20.18 -1.29 27.96
CA LYS A 6 20.92 -0.44 28.92
C LYS A 6 20.24 -0.32 30.28
N HIS A 7 18.94 -0.60 30.36
CA HIS A 7 18.12 -0.24 31.52
C HIS A 7 17.37 -1.42 32.15
N LEU A 8 17.34 -2.58 31.50
CA LEU A 8 16.67 -3.78 32.00
C LEU A 8 17.69 -4.90 32.20
N ILE A 9 17.59 -5.60 33.33
CA ILE A 9 18.37 -6.82 33.62
C ILE A 9 17.41 -7.99 33.46
N ASP A 10 17.71 -8.88 32.50
CA ASP A 10 16.92 -10.08 32.19
C ASP A 10 15.41 -9.84 31.96
N PRO A 11 15.02 -8.98 31.00
CA PRO A 11 13.61 -8.68 30.77
C PRO A 11 12.88 -9.85 30.10
N TYR A 12 11.71 -10.18 30.63
CA TYR A 12 10.76 -11.07 29.97
C TYR A 12 9.97 -10.30 28.90
N GLU A 13 10.08 -10.72 27.64
CA GLU A 13 9.28 -10.19 26.55
C GLU A 13 7.93 -10.93 26.49
N ILE A 14 6.85 -10.24 26.87
CA ILE A 14 5.49 -10.75 26.70
C ILE A 14 4.88 -10.04 25.49
N ASN A 15 4.97 -10.68 24.33
CA ASN A 15 4.29 -10.23 23.13
C ASN A 15 2.84 -10.77 23.14
N LEU A 16 1.89 -9.90 23.47
CA LEU A 16 0.46 -10.24 23.54
C LEU A 16 -0.25 -10.10 22.18
N MET A 17 0.45 -9.71 21.11
CA MET A 17 -0.15 -9.60 19.79
C MET A 17 -0.06 -10.95 19.06
N GLU A 18 -1.17 -11.69 19.03
CA GLU A 18 -1.44 -12.57 17.89
C GLU A 18 -1.46 -11.70 16.62
N GLU A 19 -0.97 -12.22 15.49
CA GLU A 19 -0.85 -11.49 14.21
C GLU A 19 -2.00 -10.49 14.02
N LEU A 20 -1.66 -9.21 13.85
CA LEU A 20 -2.58 -8.10 13.57
C LEU A 20 -3.27 -8.32 12.22
N THR A 21 -4.11 -9.35 12.12
CA THR A 21 -5.03 -9.53 11.02
C THR A 21 -6.23 -8.65 11.32
N LEU A 22 -6.32 -7.53 10.61
CA LEU A 22 -7.51 -6.68 10.62
C LEU A 22 -8.71 -7.57 10.23
N LYS A 23 -9.65 -7.80 11.14
CA LYS A 23 -10.85 -8.59 10.86
C LYS A 23 -11.59 -7.95 9.67
N GLY A 24 -11.84 -8.73 8.62
CA GLY A 24 -12.49 -8.26 7.38
C GLY A 24 -11.54 -7.92 6.23
N VAL A 25 -10.22 -7.98 6.47
CA VAL A 25 -9.19 -7.76 5.45
C VAL A 25 -8.46 -9.05 5.15
N THR A 26 -8.41 -9.45 3.89
CA THR A 26 -7.57 -10.56 3.43
C THR A 26 -6.22 -10.04 2.97
N GLN A 27 -5.14 -10.64 3.48
CA GLN A 27 -3.76 -10.18 3.23
C GLN A 27 -2.99 -11.23 2.43
N TYR A 28 -2.38 -10.81 1.33
CA TYR A 28 -1.51 -11.64 0.50
C TYR A 28 -0.13 -11.00 0.37
N TYR A 29 0.88 -11.84 0.13
CA TYR A 29 2.24 -11.40 -0.13
C TYR A 29 2.81 -12.06 -1.39
N ALA A 30 3.55 -11.29 -2.18
CA ALA A 30 4.20 -11.77 -3.41
C ALA A 30 5.68 -11.41 -3.44
N PHE A 31 6.55 -12.40 -3.63
CA PHE A 31 8.00 -12.19 -3.80
C PHE A 31 8.29 -11.81 -5.26
N VAL A 32 8.62 -10.54 -5.49
CA VAL A 32 8.82 -10.00 -6.83
C VAL A 32 10.11 -9.18 -6.86
N GLN A 33 10.97 -9.43 -7.86
CA GLN A 33 12.16 -8.61 -8.09
C GLN A 33 11.75 -7.18 -8.46
N GLU A 34 12.59 -6.19 -8.15
CA GLU A 34 12.27 -4.78 -8.37
C GLU A 34 11.83 -4.48 -9.81
N ARG A 35 12.53 -5.04 -10.80
CA ARG A 35 12.22 -4.92 -12.24
C ARG A 35 10.87 -5.52 -12.64
N GLN A 36 10.35 -6.49 -11.88
CA GLN A 36 9.11 -7.19 -12.15
C GLN A 36 7.90 -6.55 -11.43
N LYS A 37 8.11 -5.62 -10.49
CA LYS A 37 7.01 -5.03 -9.70
C LYS A 37 5.96 -4.34 -10.57
N VAL A 38 6.38 -3.60 -11.60
CA VAL A 38 5.46 -2.92 -12.52
C VAL A 38 4.63 -3.93 -13.32
N HIS A 39 5.26 -5.03 -13.76
CA HIS A 39 4.57 -6.11 -14.46
C HIS A 39 3.56 -6.81 -13.53
N CYS A 40 3.95 -7.12 -12.29
CA CYS A 40 3.05 -7.68 -11.29
C CYS A 40 1.85 -6.74 -11.03
N LEU A 41 2.08 -5.45 -10.86
CA LEU A 41 1.03 -4.45 -10.69
C LEU A 41 0.04 -4.43 -11.87
N ASN A 42 0.54 -4.51 -13.10
CA ASN A 42 -0.30 -4.59 -14.29
C ASN A 42 -1.19 -5.85 -14.30
N THR A 43 -0.63 -6.99 -13.90
CA THR A 43 -1.38 -8.24 -13.74
C THR A 43 -2.47 -8.09 -12.67
N LEU A 44 -2.16 -7.47 -11.53
CA LEU A 44 -3.15 -7.21 -10.47
C LEU A 44 -4.29 -6.32 -10.99
N PHE A 45 -3.98 -5.22 -11.69
CA PHE A 45 -4.99 -4.35 -12.29
C PHE A 45 -5.87 -5.06 -13.33
N SER A 46 -5.33 -6.06 -14.02
CA SER A 46 -6.06 -6.80 -15.06
C SER A 46 -6.90 -7.95 -14.50
N LYS A 47 -6.47 -8.56 -13.39
CA LYS A 47 -7.10 -9.77 -12.82
C LYS A 47 -8.07 -9.47 -11.68
N LEU A 48 -7.82 -8.42 -10.91
CA LEU A 48 -8.64 -8.07 -9.75
C LEU A 48 -9.77 -7.11 -10.14
N GLN A 49 -10.95 -7.32 -9.53
CA GLN A 49 -12.05 -6.36 -9.60
C GLN A 49 -11.81 -5.21 -8.60
N ILE A 50 -10.97 -4.26 -8.99
CA ILE A 50 -10.62 -3.10 -8.16
C ILE A 50 -11.70 -2.02 -8.32
N ASN A 51 -12.32 -1.55 -7.24
CA ASN A 51 -13.16 -0.37 -7.29
C ASN A 51 -12.27 0.89 -7.27
N GLN A 52 -11.65 1.17 -6.13
CA GLN A 52 -10.51 2.07 -6.01
C GLN A 52 -9.32 1.37 -5.35
N SER A 53 -8.10 1.79 -5.70
CA SER A 53 -6.87 1.29 -5.10
C SER A 53 -5.97 2.39 -4.55
N ILE A 54 -5.24 2.04 -3.49
CA ILE A 54 -4.15 2.87 -2.96
C ILE A 54 -2.85 2.08 -3.05
N ILE A 55 -1.82 2.71 -3.60
CA ILE A 55 -0.50 2.12 -3.81
C ILE A 55 0.53 2.89 -3.00
N PHE A 56 1.15 2.23 -2.04
CA PHE A 56 2.17 2.81 -1.18
C PHE A 56 3.58 2.60 -1.74
N CYS A 57 4.36 3.66 -1.78
CA CYS A 57 5.78 3.68 -2.14
C CYS A 57 6.59 4.23 -0.97
N ASN A 58 7.88 3.91 -0.88
CA ASN A 58 8.74 4.39 0.21
C ASN A 58 9.50 5.69 -0.09
N SER A 59 9.33 6.29 -1.29
CA SER A 59 10.00 7.55 -1.62
C SER A 59 9.21 8.39 -2.61
N THR A 60 9.41 9.71 -2.56
CA THR A 60 8.75 10.65 -3.49
C THR A 60 9.14 10.38 -4.95
N GLN A 61 10.41 10.03 -5.19
CA GLN A 61 10.91 9.69 -6.53
C GLN A 61 10.20 8.46 -7.10
N ARG A 62 9.96 7.44 -6.28
CA ARG A 62 9.27 6.22 -6.71
C ARG A 62 7.79 6.46 -6.98
N VAL A 63 7.14 7.35 -6.21
CA VAL A 63 5.77 7.78 -6.50
C VAL A 63 5.69 8.36 -7.92
N GLU A 64 6.55 9.34 -8.24
CA GLU A 64 6.54 9.99 -9.55
C GLU A 64 6.86 9.01 -10.71
N LEU A 65 7.86 8.14 -10.53
CA LEU A 65 8.21 7.12 -11.52
C LEU A 65 7.07 6.12 -11.75
N LEU A 66 6.44 5.67 -10.66
CA LEU A 66 5.35 4.70 -10.74
C LEU A 66 4.12 5.30 -11.42
N VAL A 67 3.78 6.56 -11.12
CA VAL A 67 2.67 7.28 -11.77
C VAL A 67 2.87 7.36 -13.28
N LYS A 68 4.08 7.67 -13.74
CA LYS A 68 4.41 7.66 -15.17
C LYS A 68 4.17 6.27 -15.77
N LYS A 69 4.65 5.22 -15.12
CA LYS A 69 4.48 3.83 -15.59
C LYS A 69 3.03 3.38 -15.61
N ILE A 70 2.25 3.69 -14.57
CA ILE A 70 0.82 3.37 -14.50
C ILE A 70 0.04 4.10 -15.59
N THR A 71 0.36 5.38 -15.82
CA THR A 71 -0.25 6.18 -16.89
C THR A 71 0.12 5.65 -18.28
N GLU A 72 1.38 5.25 -18.49
CA GLU A 72 1.84 4.60 -19.74
C GLU A 72 1.10 3.27 -20.01
N LEU A 73 0.71 2.55 -18.96
CA LEU A 73 -0.10 1.34 -19.05
C LEU A 73 -1.60 1.62 -19.33
N GLY A 74 -2.02 2.89 -19.39
CA GLY A 74 -3.39 3.30 -19.69
C GLY A 74 -4.31 3.42 -18.46
N TYR A 75 -3.77 3.34 -17.24
CA TYR A 75 -4.55 3.51 -16.02
C TYR A 75 -4.46 4.95 -15.50
N CYS A 76 -5.61 5.55 -15.19
CA CYS A 76 -5.64 6.85 -14.51
C CYS A 76 -5.17 6.69 -13.05
N CYS A 77 -4.29 7.57 -12.60
CA CYS A 77 -3.89 7.63 -11.19
C CYS A 77 -3.65 9.07 -10.71
N TYR A 78 -4.00 9.33 -9.45
CA TYR A 78 -3.53 10.48 -8.70
C TYR A 78 -2.31 10.11 -7.86
N TYR A 79 -1.61 11.14 -7.37
CA TYR A 79 -0.48 10.92 -6.48
C TYR A 79 -0.34 11.95 -5.36
N ILE A 80 0.18 11.49 -4.23
CA ILE A 80 0.47 12.30 -3.05
C ILE A 80 1.85 11.92 -2.51
N HIS A 81 2.74 12.90 -2.33
CA HIS A 81 4.03 12.63 -1.70
C HIS A 81 4.42 13.75 -0.71
N ALA A 82 5.38 13.46 0.18
CA ALA A 82 5.75 14.35 1.28
C ALA A 82 6.19 15.77 0.87
N LYS A 83 6.74 15.95 -0.34
CA LYS A 83 7.15 17.27 -0.86
C LYS A 83 6.00 18.16 -1.37
N MET A 84 4.76 17.69 -1.37
CA MET A 84 3.60 18.49 -1.79
C MET A 84 3.10 19.36 -0.64
N ALA A 85 2.65 20.58 -0.95
CA ALA A 85 1.96 21.43 0.01
C ALA A 85 0.72 20.71 0.56
N GLN A 86 0.43 20.89 1.85
CA GLN A 86 -0.71 20.25 2.51
C GLN A 86 -2.04 20.50 1.79
N ALA A 87 -2.28 21.74 1.35
CA ALA A 87 -3.48 22.10 0.62
C ALA A 87 -3.66 21.30 -0.67
N HIS A 88 -2.57 21.05 -1.41
CA HIS A 88 -2.60 20.23 -2.62
C HIS A 88 -2.88 18.76 -2.28
N ARG A 89 -2.27 18.22 -1.21
CA ARG A 89 -2.53 16.85 -0.75
C ARG A 89 -4.01 16.66 -0.40
N ASN A 90 -4.60 17.61 0.32
CA ASN A 90 -6.02 17.58 0.70
C ASN A 90 -6.93 17.61 -0.52
N ARG A 91 -6.63 18.46 -1.50
CA ARG A 91 -7.41 18.55 -2.75
C ARG A 91 -7.37 17.24 -3.54
N VAL A 92 -6.17 16.71 -3.78
CA VAL A 92 -6.00 15.45 -4.51
C VAL A 92 -6.71 14.29 -3.78
N PHE A 93 -6.63 14.25 -2.45
CA PHE A 93 -7.31 13.22 -1.67
C PHE A 93 -8.84 13.38 -1.70
N HIS A 94 -9.35 14.61 -1.69
CA HIS A 94 -10.78 14.88 -1.86
C HIS A 94 -11.27 14.40 -3.24
N ASP A 95 -10.55 14.73 -4.31
CA ASP A 95 -10.87 14.32 -5.67
C ASP A 95 -10.78 12.79 -5.85
N PHE A 96 -9.86 12.15 -5.16
CA PHE A 96 -9.80 10.69 -5.07
C PHE A 96 -11.01 10.11 -4.33
N ARG A 97 -11.36 10.66 -3.15
CA ARG A 97 -12.50 10.20 -2.33
C ARG A 97 -13.84 10.35 -3.05
N SER A 98 -13.97 11.34 -3.94
CA SER A 98 -15.17 11.53 -4.78
C SER A 98 -15.23 10.61 -6.01
N GLY A 99 -14.22 9.77 -6.24
CA GLY A 99 -14.20 8.80 -7.33
C GLY A 99 -13.74 9.35 -8.67
N LEU A 100 -13.16 10.56 -8.74
CA LEU A 100 -12.65 11.13 -9.99
C LEU A 100 -11.46 10.33 -10.55
N CYS A 101 -10.78 9.55 -9.70
CA CYS A 101 -9.73 8.64 -10.11
C CYS A 101 -9.80 7.33 -9.33
N ARG A 102 -9.55 6.21 -10.00
CA ARG A 102 -9.60 4.88 -9.39
C ARG A 102 -8.34 4.53 -8.60
N ASN A 103 -7.21 5.14 -8.90
CA ASN A 103 -5.93 4.75 -8.29
C ASN A 103 -5.24 5.95 -7.64
N LEU A 104 -4.70 5.76 -6.43
CA LEU A 104 -3.90 6.75 -5.73
C LEU A 104 -2.53 6.18 -5.36
N VAL A 105 -1.45 6.80 -5.85
CA VAL A 105 -0.07 6.43 -5.48
C VAL A 105 0.43 7.39 -4.39
N CYS A 106 0.95 6.88 -3.28
CA CYS A 106 1.44 7.77 -2.21
C CYS A 106 2.70 7.29 -1.50
N SER A 107 3.50 8.24 -0.97
CA SER A 107 4.69 7.91 -0.18
C SER A 107 4.38 7.74 1.31
N ASP A 108 3.43 8.53 1.81
CA ASP A 108 2.91 8.47 3.16
C ASP A 108 1.52 9.09 3.13
N LEU A 109 0.49 8.32 3.48
CA LEU A 109 -0.83 8.83 3.78
C LEU A 109 -1.00 8.87 5.30
N PHE A 110 -1.68 9.90 5.79
CA PHE A 110 -1.90 10.13 7.22
C PHE A 110 -2.29 8.82 7.92
N THR A 111 -1.53 8.45 8.95
CA THR A 111 -1.70 7.27 9.82
C THR A 111 -3.02 7.26 10.61
N ARG A 112 -3.97 8.14 10.28
CA ARG A 112 -5.26 8.32 10.96
C ARG A 112 -6.41 7.55 10.30
N GLY A 113 -6.09 6.42 9.66
CA GLY A 113 -7.05 5.56 8.97
C GLY A 113 -7.41 6.06 7.57
N ILE A 114 -7.30 5.17 6.59
CA ILE A 114 -7.87 5.40 5.26
C ILE A 114 -9.36 5.11 5.36
N ASP A 115 -10.17 6.13 5.63
CA ASP A 115 -11.63 6.03 5.58
C ASP A 115 -12.14 6.39 4.17
N VAL A 116 -11.97 5.46 3.24
CA VAL A 116 -12.52 5.56 1.88
C VAL A 116 -13.20 4.24 1.54
N GLN A 117 -14.52 4.16 1.74
CA GLN A 117 -15.32 2.93 1.57
C GLN A 117 -15.20 2.27 0.18
N ALA A 118 -14.89 3.07 -0.86
CA ALA A 118 -14.74 2.55 -2.21
C ALA A 118 -13.36 1.92 -2.47
N VAL A 119 -12.40 2.05 -1.55
CA VAL A 119 -11.10 1.38 -1.65
C VAL A 119 -11.24 -0.05 -1.18
N ASN A 120 -11.16 -1.00 -2.11
CA ASN A 120 -11.19 -2.43 -1.80
C ASN A 120 -9.83 -3.12 -1.98
N VAL A 121 -8.84 -2.41 -2.53
CA VAL A 121 -7.49 -2.94 -2.74
C VAL A 121 -6.43 -1.94 -2.27
N VAL A 122 -5.54 -2.38 -1.38
CA VAL A 122 -4.34 -1.62 -1.00
C VAL A 122 -3.09 -2.42 -1.34
N ILE A 123 -2.14 -1.78 -2.03
CA ILE A 123 -0.91 -2.41 -2.52
C ILE A 123 0.28 -1.69 -1.89
N ILE A 124 1.15 -2.41 -1.20
CA ILE A 124 2.35 -1.85 -0.58
C ILE A 124 3.60 -2.25 -1.37
N LEU A 125 4.23 -1.32 -2.09
CA LEU A 125 5.42 -1.58 -2.93
C LEU A 125 6.75 -1.26 -2.23
N ILE A 126 6.76 -1.31 -0.90
CA ILE A 126 7.92 -0.97 -0.07
C ILE A 126 8.89 -2.15 -0.06
N PHE A 127 10.16 -1.87 -0.35
CA PHE A 127 11.27 -2.80 -0.08
C PHE A 127 11.79 -2.50 1.32
N LEU A 128 11.48 -3.36 2.28
CA LEU A 128 12.15 -3.37 3.57
C LEU A 128 13.01 -4.64 3.59
N GLU A 129 14.32 -4.47 3.64
CA GLU A 129 15.31 -5.57 3.72
C GLU A 129 15.07 -6.50 4.92
N TRP A 130 14.25 -6.06 5.89
CA TRP A 130 13.94 -6.78 7.12
C TRP A 130 12.45 -7.11 7.31
N LEU A 131 11.57 -6.74 6.37
CA LEU A 131 10.14 -7.06 6.43
C LEU A 131 9.67 -7.63 5.09
N LYS A 132 9.03 -8.79 5.19
CA LYS A 132 8.41 -9.60 4.13
C LYS A 132 7.50 -8.77 3.18
N PRO A 133 7.22 -9.28 1.96
CA PRO A 133 7.09 -8.52 0.71
C PRO A 133 5.71 -7.88 0.52
N ILE A 134 5.44 -7.39 -0.70
CA ILE A 134 4.26 -6.61 -1.14
C ILE A 134 2.99 -7.04 -0.41
N TYR A 135 2.43 -6.17 0.44
CA TYR A 135 1.14 -6.44 1.06
C TYR A 135 0.04 -6.07 0.06
N ILE A 136 -0.76 -7.06 -0.32
CA ILE A 136 -2.03 -6.86 -1.01
C ILE A 136 -3.12 -7.09 0.04
N VAL A 137 -3.79 -6.00 0.41
CA VAL A 137 -4.98 -6.01 1.27
C VAL A 137 -6.18 -6.00 0.35
N LEU A 138 -7.00 -7.07 0.39
CA LEU A 138 -8.29 -7.16 -0.29
C LEU A 138 -9.41 -7.08 0.77
N GLU A 139 -10.38 -6.19 0.58
CA GLU A 139 -11.65 -6.23 1.32
C GLU A 139 -12.73 -6.89 0.44
N GLY A 140 -13.21 -8.07 0.83
CA GLY A 140 -14.35 -8.75 0.19
C GLY A 140 -14.21 -10.28 0.10
N PRO A 141 -15.33 -11.05 0.03
CA PRO A 141 -15.28 -12.49 -0.09
C PRO A 141 -15.15 -12.91 -1.57
N ALA A 142 -14.01 -13.49 -1.96
CA ALA A 142 -13.93 -14.49 -3.03
C ALA A 142 -12.48 -15.01 -3.20
N ASP A 143 -12.32 -16.30 -2.90
CA ASP A 143 -11.55 -17.34 -3.60
C ASP A 143 -10.31 -16.90 -4.41
N LEU A 144 -9.12 -17.17 -3.85
CA LEU A 144 -7.83 -16.89 -4.47
C LEU A 144 -7.05 -18.18 -4.76
N ASP A 145 -7.57 -19.02 -5.66
CA ASP A 145 -6.83 -20.13 -6.29
C ASP A 145 -5.93 -19.63 -7.47
N ILE A 146 -5.40 -18.41 -7.39
CA ILE A 146 -4.61 -17.80 -8.47
C ILE A 146 -3.35 -17.15 -7.91
N LEU A 147 -2.42 -17.98 -7.48
CA LEU A 147 -0.99 -17.66 -7.38
C LEU A 147 -0.21 -18.98 -7.58
N VAL A 148 -0.22 -19.46 -8.83
CA VAL A 148 0.82 -20.38 -9.34
C VAL A 148 1.86 -19.55 -10.06
#